data_AF-A0A519LS60-F1
#
_entry.id   AF-A0A519LS60-F1
#
_cell.length_a   1.000
_cell.length_b   1.000
_cell.length_c   1.000
_cell.angle_alpha   90.00
_cell.angle_beta   90.00
_cell.angle_gamma   90.00
#
_symmetry.space_group_name_H-M   'P 1'
#
loop_
_entity.id
_entity.type
_entity.pdbx_description
1 polymer ?
#
loop_
_entity_poly.entity_id
_entity_poly.type
_entity_poly.pdbx_seq_one_letter_code
_entity_poly.pdbx_strand_id
1 'polypeptide(L)'
;SVGWILQVLGPLLVVVLGFNAFAGEREQGILRQTLSLGVPPLRLLWGKAAALGMGLAALLLPAALIAASVVALSAASGERGDALLRFAGLALGYALYLAIFVFVTLGVSAASRTSRVAITVLLALWIANTVVAPRVMSELSRAVFPSPTRLEFNQALDADRKATSDKVWMQAFGTTERWSRDVPLNKWGIALKLDDQSSYAVYDRHFGRLWDTWENQQAVQEAGGLLMPLLAIRTFSTAMAGTDFVHHRDFTTAAERHRRVIQDIVSQDLVEHADPLGHQHFAYQASPSLWARVPAFEYHAPSVGWALARSGASLAVLCASLLLAVAFAWAAVARQRAL
;
A
#
# COMPACT_ATOMS: atom_id res chain seq x y z
N SER A 1 1.94 13.36 -7.31
CA SER A 1 3.12 12.60 -6.84
C SER A 1 3.83 11.97 -8.05
N VAL A 2 5.12 11.64 -7.93
CA VAL A 2 5.89 10.99 -9.04
C VAL A 2 5.28 9.65 -9.44
N GLY A 3 4.78 8.88 -8.47
CA GLY A 3 4.08 7.62 -8.75
C GLY A 3 2.85 7.79 -9.66
N TRP A 4 2.04 8.83 -9.44
CA TRP A 4 0.89 9.12 -10.31
C TRP A 4 1.32 9.40 -11.76
N ILE A 5 2.42 10.14 -11.96
CA ILE A 5 2.96 10.44 -13.29
C ILE A 5 3.30 9.14 -14.02
N LEU A 6 4.05 8.23 -13.38
CA LEU A 6 4.42 6.95 -13.99
C LEU A 6 3.22 6.02 -14.20
N GLN A 7 2.28 5.99 -13.26
CA GLN A 7 1.12 5.12 -13.30
C GLN A 7 0.08 5.54 -14.35
N VAL A 8 -0.08 6.85 -14.58
CA VAL A 8 -1.08 7.42 -15.48
C VAL A 8 -0.48 7.76 -16.84
N LEU A 9 0.61 8.55 -16.86
CA LEU A 9 1.22 9.03 -18.11
C LEU A 9 2.13 7.98 -18.75
N GLY A 10 2.78 7.12 -17.95
CA GLY A 10 3.64 6.05 -18.47
C GLY A 10 2.92 5.16 -19.48
N PRO A 11 1.80 4.50 -19.12
CA PRO A 11 0.98 3.73 -20.05
C PRO A 11 0.52 4.52 -21.28
N LEU A 12 0.12 5.78 -21.10
CA LEU A 12 -0.33 6.64 -22.19
C LEU A 12 0.80 6.89 -23.19
N LEU A 13 2.01 7.14 -22.70
CA LEU A 13 3.21 7.28 -23.53
C LEU A 13 3.46 6.01 -24.34
N VAL A 14 3.38 4.82 -23.71
CA VAL A 14 3.52 3.54 -24.42
C VAL A 14 2.47 3.39 -25.52
N VAL A 15 1.21 3.71 -25.21
CA VAL A 15 0.11 3.67 -26.18
C VAL A 15 0.39 4.59 -27.37
N VAL A 16 0.75 5.85 -27.13
CA VAL A 16 1.00 6.84 -28.19
C VAL A 16 2.20 6.44 -29.07
N LEU A 17 3.25 5.86 -28.49
CA LEU A 17 4.42 5.42 -29.24
C LEU A 17 4.19 4.11 -30.01
N GLY A 18 3.27 3.24 -29.55
CA GLY A 18 3.12 1.88 -30.06
C GLY A 18 1.82 1.57 -30.80
N PHE A 19 0.78 2.42 -30.76
CA PHE A 19 -0.56 2.05 -31.26
C PHE A 19 -0.60 1.67 -32.74
N ASN A 20 0.25 2.29 -33.58
CA ASN A 20 0.31 2.05 -35.02
C ASN A 20 1.41 1.03 -35.40
N ALA A 21 2.10 0.43 -34.44
CA ALA A 21 3.28 -0.40 -34.69
C ALA A 21 3.03 -1.59 -35.63
N PHE A 22 1.83 -2.17 -35.62
CA PHE A 22 1.39 -3.17 -36.60
C PHE A 22 0.25 -2.66 -37.48
N ALA A 23 -0.71 -1.92 -36.91
CA ALA A 23 -1.86 -1.41 -37.64
C ALA A 23 -1.47 -0.44 -38.77
N GLY A 24 -0.48 0.43 -38.54
CA GLY A 24 0.02 1.37 -39.55
C GLY A 24 0.81 0.68 -40.65
N GLU A 25 1.67 -0.28 -40.28
CA GLU A 25 2.41 -1.08 -41.26
C GLU A 25 1.47 -1.93 -42.13
N ARG A 26 0.35 -2.38 -41.58
CA ARG A 26 -0.70 -3.08 -42.32
C ARG A 26 -1.41 -2.15 -43.31
N GLU A 27 -1.79 -0.95 -42.88
CA GLU A 27 -2.42 0.06 -43.74
C GLU A 27 -1.52 0.48 -44.90
N GLN A 28 -0.22 0.57 -44.66
CA GLN A 28 0.79 0.95 -45.66
C GLN A 28 1.27 -0.23 -46.53
N GLY A 29 0.79 -1.46 -46.27
CA GLY A 29 1.23 -2.67 -46.97
C GLY A 29 2.64 -3.18 -46.61
N ILE A 30 3.39 -2.44 -45.79
CA ILE A 30 4.74 -2.78 -45.33
C ILE A 30 4.73 -4.13 -44.59
N LEU A 31 3.74 -4.37 -43.73
CA LEU A 31 3.66 -5.62 -42.96
C LEU A 31 3.62 -6.85 -43.87
N ARG A 32 2.85 -6.80 -44.96
CA ARG A 32 2.73 -7.88 -45.94
C ARG A 32 4.06 -8.09 -46.68
N GLN A 33 4.72 -7.00 -47.08
CA GLN A 33 6.03 -7.05 -47.73
C GLN A 33 7.08 -7.68 -46.82
N THR A 34 7.16 -7.27 -45.55
CA THR A 34 8.12 -7.83 -44.57
C THR A 34 7.87 -9.32 -44.32
N LEU A 35 6.61 -9.75 -44.23
CA LEU A 35 6.29 -11.17 -44.08
C LEU A 35 6.63 -11.99 -45.33
N SER A 36 6.51 -11.42 -46.54
CA SER A 36 6.89 -12.10 -47.79
C SER A 36 8.40 -12.35 -47.90
N LEU A 37 9.22 -11.59 -47.18
CA LEU A 37 10.67 -11.81 -47.06
C LEU A 37 11.02 -12.97 -46.10
N GLY A 38 10.04 -13.70 -45.58
CA GLY A 38 10.24 -14.85 -44.70
C GLY A 38 10.55 -14.49 -43.25
N VAL A 39 10.37 -13.22 -42.85
CA VAL A 39 10.58 -12.80 -41.45
C VAL A 39 9.45 -13.36 -40.58
N PRO A 40 9.74 -14.14 -39.53
CA PRO A 40 8.70 -14.71 -38.70
C PRO A 40 7.96 -13.61 -37.90
N PRO A 41 6.62 -13.61 -37.83
CA PRO A 41 5.84 -12.57 -37.14
C PRO A 41 6.26 -12.34 -35.70
N LEU A 42 6.65 -13.40 -34.99
CA LEU A 42 7.08 -13.31 -33.59
C LEU A 42 8.41 -12.55 -33.42
N ARG A 43 9.29 -12.59 -34.43
CA ARG A 43 10.52 -11.80 -34.41
C ARG A 43 10.21 -10.31 -34.57
N LEU A 44 9.17 -9.95 -35.32
CA LEU A 44 8.68 -8.57 -35.39
C LEU A 44 8.10 -8.12 -34.05
N LEU A 45 7.34 -8.98 -33.36
CA LEU A 45 6.79 -8.67 -32.02
C LEU A 45 7.91 -8.34 -31.02
N TRP A 46 8.89 -9.24 -30.86
CA TRP A 46 9.98 -9.04 -29.91
C TRP A 46 10.89 -7.86 -30.29
N GLY A 47 11.14 -7.65 -31.60
CA GLY A 47 11.90 -6.50 -32.08
C GLY A 47 11.21 -5.16 -31.75
N LYS A 48 9.89 -5.06 -31.99
CA LYS A 48 9.10 -3.88 -31.65
C LYS A 48 8.99 -3.67 -30.13
N ALA A 49 8.80 -4.75 -29.37
CA ALA A 49 8.78 -4.70 -27.91
C ALA A 49 10.12 -4.21 -27.34
N ALA A 50 11.25 -4.71 -27.87
CA ALA A 50 12.58 -4.26 -27.49
C ALA A 50 12.82 -2.79 -27.87
N ALA A 51 12.39 -2.35 -29.06
CA ALA A 51 12.51 -0.95 -29.49
C ALA A 51 11.73 0.00 -28.57
N LEU A 52 10.47 -0.32 -28.25
CA LEU A 52 9.68 0.46 -27.30
C LEU A 52 10.29 0.42 -25.89
N GLY A 53 10.71 -0.76 -25.42
CA GLY A 53 11.35 -0.93 -24.12
C GLY A 53 12.64 -0.13 -23.98
N MET A 54 13.51 -0.16 -25.00
CA MET A 54 14.74 0.64 -25.02
C MET A 54 14.45 2.14 -25.09
N GLY A 55 13.44 2.58 -25.85
CA GLY A 55 13.03 3.98 -25.87
C GLY A 55 12.54 4.47 -24.50
N LEU A 56 11.73 3.66 -23.81
CA LEU A 56 11.29 3.93 -22.45
C LEU A 56 12.47 3.92 -21.46
N ALA A 57 13.38 2.96 -21.58
CA ALA A 57 14.57 2.89 -20.74
C ALA A 57 15.47 4.11 -20.96
N ALA A 58 15.71 4.54 -22.20
CA ALA A 58 16.49 5.74 -22.50
C ALA A 58 15.88 6.99 -21.87
N LEU A 59 14.55 7.08 -21.80
CA LEU A 59 13.85 8.19 -21.17
C LEU A 59 13.90 8.13 -19.63
N LEU A 60 13.67 6.94 -19.05
CA LEU A 60 13.46 6.78 -17.61
C LEU A 60 14.73 6.48 -16.82
N LEU A 61 15.73 5.84 -17.44
CA LEU A 61 16.96 5.42 -16.77
C LEU A 61 17.77 6.60 -16.22
N PRO A 62 17.96 7.73 -16.92
CA PRO A 62 18.67 8.88 -16.34
C PRO A 62 17.98 9.41 -15.08
N ALA A 63 16.65 9.53 -15.10
CA ALA A 63 15.86 9.95 -13.94
C ALA A 63 15.96 8.93 -12.80
N ALA A 64 15.95 7.63 -13.11
CA ALA A 64 16.11 6.57 -12.12
C ALA A 64 17.50 6.57 -11.47
N LEU A 65 18.57 6.83 -12.24
CA LEU A 65 19.93 6.94 -11.71
C LEU A 65 20.10 8.15 -10.79
N ILE A 66 19.52 9.30 -11.16
CA ILE A 66 19.49 10.49 -10.31
C ILE A 66 18.75 10.17 -9.00
N ALA A 67 17.57 9.57 -9.09
CA ALA A 67 16.78 9.19 -7.91
C ALA A 67 17.52 8.19 -7.01
N ALA A 68 18.16 7.17 -7.59
CA ALA A 68 18.99 6.21 -6.85
C ALA A 68 20.15 6.90 -6.12
N SER A 69 20.79 7.88 -6.77
CA SER A 69 21.89 8.65 -6.19
C SER A 69 21.41 9.49 -5.00
N VAL A 70 20.26 10.18 -5.14
CA VAL A 70 19.63 10.92 -4.03
C VAL A 70 19.31 9.96 -2.88
N VAL A 71 18.68 8.82 -3.15
CA VAL A 71 18.38 7.80 -2.13
C VAL A 71 19.65 7.33 -1.42
N ALA A 72 20.73 7.05 -2.15
CA ALA A 72 22.00 6.61 -1.57
C ALA A 72 22.64 7.68 -0.67
N LEU A 73 22.57 8.96 -1.07
CA LEU A 73 23.17 10.08 -0.36
C LEU A 73 22.35 10.53 0.86
N SER A 74 21.02 10.43 0.79
CA SER A 74 20.12 10.85 1.86
C SER A 74 19.90 9.80 2.94
N ALA A 75 20.08 8.51 2.63
CA ALA A 75 19.91 7.45 3.61
C ALA A 75 21.03 7.42 4.66
N ALA A 76 20.65 7.17 5.92
CA ALA A 76 21.59 6.90 7.00
C ALA A 76 22.50 5.71 6.66
N SER A 77 23.72 5.69 7.19
CA SER A 77 24.74 4.68 6.84
C SER A 77 24.27 3.23 7.05
N GLY A 78 23.44 2.98 8.07
CA GLY A 78 22.86 1.66 8.37
C GLY A 78 21.65 1.27 7.50
N GLU A 79 21.00 2.23 6.84
CA GLU A 79 19.73 2.01 6.11
C GLU A 79 19.90 2.09 4.58
N ARG A 80 21.06 2.55 4.12
CA ARG A 80 21.34 2.78 2.69
C ARG A 80 21.10 1.55 1.81
N GLY A 81 21.49 0.36 2.29
CA GLY A 81 21.27 -0.89 1.58
C GLY A 81 19.78 -1.20 1.40
N ASP A 82 19.00 -1.04 2.46
CA ASP A 82 17.54 -1.25 2.43
C ASP A 82 16.86 -0.26 1.48
N ALA A 83 17.21 1.02 1.57
CA ALA A 83 16.67 2.07 0.72
C ALA A 83 16.96 1.84 -0.78
N LEU A 84 18.18 1.41 -1.12
CA LEU A 84 18.54 1.06 -2.50
C LEU A 84 17.82 -0.19 -3.00
N LEU A 85 17.64 -1.21 -2.15
CA LEU A 85 16.87 -2.40 -2.51
C LEU A 85 15.37 -2.09 -2.71
N ARG A 86 14.78 -1.23 -1.87
CA ARG A 86 13.41 -0.72 -2.05
C ARG A 86 13.28 0.05 -3.36
N PHE A 87 14.26 0.90 -3.67
CA PHE A 87 14.28 1.63 -4.94
C PHE A 87 14.41 0.69 -6.15
N ALA A 88 15.29 -0.31 -6.09
CA ALA A 88 15.44 -1.32 -7.12
C ALA A 88 14.14 -2.13 -7.30
N GLY A 89 13.49 -2.51 -6.20
CA GLY A 89 12.18 -3.15 -6.20
C GLY A 89 11.14 -2.29 -6.90
N LEU A 90 11.04 -1.00 -6.52
CA LEU A 90 10.14 -0.03 -7.14
C LEU A 90 10.39 0.12 -8.65
N ALA A 91 11.66 0.24 -9.06
CA ALA A 91 12.06 0.31 -10.48
C ALA A 91 11.65 -0.95 -11.24
N LEU A 92 11.85 -2.13 -10.67
CA LEU A 92 11.41 -3.41 -11.25
C LEU A 92 9.88 -3.46 -11.39
N GLY A 93 9.14 -3.05 -10.36
CA GLY A 93 7.67 -3.00 -10.41
C GLY A 93 7.16 -2.12 -11.56
N TYR A 94 7.74 -0.93 -11.72
CA TYR A 94 7.38 -0.04 -12.83
C TYR A 94 7.81 -0.59 -14.20
N ALA A 95 8.97 -1.25 -14.29
CA ALA A 95 9.40 -1.91 -15.52
C ALA A 95 8.42 -3.03 -15.94
N LEU A 96 7.98 -3.88 -15.00
CA LEU A 96 6.96 -4.89 -15.24
C LEU A 96 5.63 -4.26 -15.68
N TYR A 97 5.19 -3.22 -14.97
CA TYR A 97 3.96 -2.50 -15.28
C TYR A 97 3.96 -1.90 -16.69
N LEU A 98 5.04 -1.22 -17.08
CA LEU A 98 5.16 -0.66 -18.43
C LEU A 98 5.32 -1.74 -19.50
N ALA A 99 6.01 -2.85 -19.19
CA ALA A 99 6.10 -4.00 -20.09
C ALA A 99 4.71 -4.60 -20.40
N ILE A 100 3.81 -4.69 -19.41
CA ILE A 100 2.41 -5.10 -19.63
C ILE A 100 1.78 -4.21 -20.71
N PHE A 101 1.89 -2.89 -20.57
CA PHE A 101 1.35 -1.94 -21.54
C PHE A 101 2.01 -2.02 -22.91
N VAL A 102 3.31 -2.34 -22.99
CA VAL A 102 4.00 -2.57 -24.28
C VAL A 102 3.33 -3.74 -25.01
N PHE A 103 3.15 -4.88 -24.34
CA PHE A 103 2.54 -6.05 -24.99
C PHE A 103 1.06 -5.86 -25.28
N VAL A 104 0.28 -5.24 -24.39
CA VAL A 104 -1.13 -4.89 -24.68
C VAL A 104 -1.21 -3.97 -25.90
N THR A 105 -0.36 -2.94 -25.98
CA THR A 105 -0.31 -1.99 -27.10
C THR A 105 0.01 -2.70 -28.41
N LEU A 106 1.05 -3.54 -28.43
CA LEU A 106 1.44 -4.29 -29.62
C LEU A 106 0.37 -5.32 -30.02
N GLY A 107 -0.22 -6.02 -29.05
CA GLY A 107 -1.29 -7.00 -29.29
C GLY A 107 -2.55 -6.36 -29.87
N VAL A 108 -3.01 -5.23 -29.33
CA VAL A 108 -4.16 -4.50 -29.86
C VAL A 108 -3.85 -3.92 -31.24
N SER A 109 -2.65 -3.36 -31.44
CA SER A 109 -2.21 -2.87 -32.75
C SER A 109 -2.21 -4.00 -33.80
N ALA A 110 -1.71 -5.18 -33.41
CA ALA A 110 -1.70 -6.35 -34.28
C ALA A 110 -3.11 -6.86 -34.60
N ALA A 111 -4.03 -6.84 -33.63
CA ALA A 111 -5.42 -7.29 -33.81
C ALA A 111 -6.32 -6.27 -34.56
N SER A 112 -5.94 -5.00 -34.59
CA SER A 112 -6.75 -3.92 -35.17
C SER A 112 -6.56 -3.80 -36.68
N ARG A 113 -7.65 -3.58 -37.42
CA ARG A 113 -7.56 -3.38 -38.89
C ARG A 113 -6.92 -2.06 -39.29
N THR A 114 -7.11 -1.02 -38.48
CA THR A 114 -6.64 0.34 -38.76
C THR A 114 -5.97 0.96 -37.53
N SER A 115 -5.07 1.91 -37.74
CA SER A 115 -4.39 2.65 -36.66
C SER A 115 -5.40 3.43 -35.82
N ARG A 116 -6.47 3.93 -36.45
CA ARG A 116 -7.58 4.63 -35.78
C ARG A 116 -8.33 3.71 -34.82
N VAL A 117 -8.58 2.45 -35.20
CA VAL A 117 -9.22 1.48 -34.29
C VAL A 117 -8.28 1.12 -33.14
N ALA A 118 -6.99 0.90 -33.43
CA ALA A 118 -6.00 0.56 -32.41
C ALA A 118 -5.91 1.62 -31.31
N ILE A 119 -5.75 2.90 -31.68
CA ILE A 119 -5.68 3.98 -30.67
C ILE A 119 -6.99 4.12 -29.90
N THR A 120 -8.14 3.98 -30.56
CA THR A 120 -9.45 4.07 -29.88
C THR A 120 -9.60 2.99 -28.82
N VAL A 121 -9.28 1.74 -29.16
CA VAL A 121 -9.36 0.62 -28.22
C VAL A 121 -8.36 0.78 -27.08
N LEU A 122 -7.11 1.17 -27.38
CA LEU A 122 -6.09 1.37 -26.35
C LEU A 122 -6.42 2.50 -25.39
N LEU A 123 -6.99 3.60 -25.88
CA LEU A 123 -7.47 4.69 -25.03
C LEU A 123 -8.65 4.23 -24.17
N ALA A 124 -9.58 3.44 -24.70
CA ALA A 124 -10.68 2.89 -23.91
C ALA A 124 -10.17 1.96 -22.79
N LEU A 125 -9.21 1.07 -23.10
CA LEU A 125 -8.55 0.22 -22.11
C LEU A 125 -7.80 1.04 -21.06
N TRP A 126 -7.10 2.09 -21.48
CA TRP A 126 -6.39 3.00 -20.58
C TRP A 126 -7.36 3.73 -19.63
N ILE A 127 -8.48 4.26 -20.14
CA ILE A 127 -9.52 4.89 -19.32
C ILE A 127 -10.11 3.88 -18.32
N ALA A 128 -10.44 2.69 -18.79
CA ALA A 128 -10.98 1.62 -17.96
C ALA A 128 -10.03 1.28 -16.80
N ASN A 129 -8.75 1.07 -17.10
CA ASN A 129 -7.74 0.71 -16.10
C ASN A 129 -7.38 1.87 -15.16
N THR A 130 -7.33 3.11 -15.68
CA THR A 130 -6.75 4.24 -14.94
C THR A 130 -7.77 5.07 -14.18
N VAL A 131 -8.97 5.23 -14.76
CA VAL A 131 -10.02 6.09 -14.21
C VAL A 131 -11.11 5.24 -13.57
N VAL A 132 -11.59 4.22 -14.27
CA VAL A 132 -12.76 3.43 -13.83
C VAL A 132 -12.39 2.41 -12.77
N ALA A 133 -11.32 1.63 -13.00
CA ALA A 133 -10.96 0.50 -12.14
C ALA A 133 -10.71 0.89 -10.68
N PRO A 134 -9.97 1.97 -10.34
CA PRO A 134 -9.78 2.35 -8.94
C PRO A 134 -11.09 2.66 -8.21
N ARG A 135 -12.06 3.28 -8.91
CA ARG A 135 -13.35 3.62 -8.32
C ARG A 135 -14.20 2.37 -8.12
N VAL A 136 -14.34 1.56 -9.17
CA VAL A 136 -15.15 0.33 -9.13
C VAL A 136 -14.63 -0.64 -8.09
N MET A 137 -13.31 -0.85 -8.05
CA MET A 137 -12.71 -1.77 -7.08
C MET A 137 -12.77 -1.23 -5.65
N SER A 138 -12.74 0.08 -5.44
CA SER A 138 -12.98 0.66 -4.12
C SER A 138 -14.41 0.39 -3.63
N GLU A 139 -15.44 0.63 -4.46
CA GLU A 139 -16.83 0.34 -4.09
C GLU A 139 -17.07 -1.17 -3.91
N LEU A 140 -16.53 -2.01 -4.80
CA LEU A 140 -16.65 -3.47 -4.69
C LEU A 140 -16.00 -3.97 -3.40
N SER A 141 -14.80 -3.49 -3.07
CA SER A 141 -14.11 -3.91 -1.84
C SER A 141 -14.93 -3.56 -0.59
N ARG A 142 -15.59 -2.40 -0.55
CA ARG A 142 -16.48 -1.98 0.55
C ARG A 142 -17.77 -2.77 0.60
N ALA A 143 -18.30 -3.22 -0.54
CA ALA A 143 -19.48 -4.07 -0.58
C ALA A 143 -19.18 -5.49 -0.08
N VAL A 144 -18.01 -6.04 -0.42
CA VAL A 144 -17.58 -7.38 0.01
C VAL A 144 -17.14 -7.38 1.48
N PHE A 145 -16.41 -6.35 1.91
CA PHE A 145 -15.94 -6.18 3.28
C PHE A 145 -16.44 -4.84 3.85
N PRO A 146 -17.69 -4.78 4.36
CA PRO A 146 -18.26 -3.54 4.89
C PRO A 146 -17.46 -3.01 6.10
N SER A 147 -17.09 -1.73 6.05
CA SER A 147 -16.49 -1.02 7.18
C SER A 147 -17.58 -0.26 7.96
N PRO A 148 -17.54 -0.25 9.31
CA PRO A 148 -18.49 0.53 10.09
C PRO A 148 -18.35 2.03 9.80
N THR A 149 -19.45 2.76 9.95
CA THR A 149 -19.37 4.23 10.00
C THR A 149 -18.57 4.66 11.24
N ARG A 150 -18.02 5.88 11.20
CA ARG A 150 -17.30 6.43 12.37
C ARG A 150 -18.18 6.47 13.62
N LEU A 151 -19.47 6.74 13.45
CA LEU A 151 -20.43 6.78 14.55
C LEU A 151 -20.64 5.39 15.15
N GLU A 152 -20.93 4.38 14.32
CA GLU A 152 -21.12 3.00 14.77
C GLU A 152 -19.86 2.45 15.44
N PHE A 153 -18.69 2.74 14.86
CA PHE A 153 -17.41 2.34 15.45
C PHE A 153 -17.21 2.96 16.83
N ASN A 154 -17.40 4.27 16.97
CA ASN A 154 -17.24 4.97 18.25
C ASN A 154 -18.25 4.48 19.29
N GLN A 155 -19.51 4.29 18.90
CA GLN A 155 -20.55 3.76 19.80
C GLN A 155 -20.22 2.36 20.29
N ALA A 156 -19.79 1.46 19.39
CA ALA A 156 -19.42 0.09 19.76
C ALA A 156 -18.17 0.06 20.65
N LEU A 157 -17.18 0.91 20.36
CA LEU A 157 -15.97 1.07 21.16
C LEU A 157 -16.27 1.62 22.55
N ASP A 158 -17.04 2.71 22.65
CA ASP A 158 -17.38 3.34 23.91
C ASP A 158 -18.25 2.44 24.79
N ALA A 159 -19.19 1.70 24.20
CA ALA A 159 -20.02 0.74 24.93
C ALA A 159 -19.17 -0.40 25.54
N ASP A 160 -18.29 -1.03 24.75
CA ASP A 160 -17.44 -2.13 25.21
C ASP A 160 -16.38 -1.65 26.22
N ARG A 161 -15.82 -0.45 26.00
CA ARG A 161 -14.91 0.22 26.94
C ARG A 161 -15.61 0.50 28.26
N LYS A 162 -16.81 1.08 28.23
CA LYS A 162 -17.60 1.35 29.43
C LYS A 162 -17.92 0.06 30.18
N ALA A 163 -18.43 -0.96 29.50
CA ALA A 163 -18.79 -2.23 30.13
C ALA A 163 -17.58 -2.94 30.78
N THR A 164 -16.45 -2.98 30.06
CA THR A 164 -15.20 -3.56 30.57
C THR A 164 -14.70 -2.81 31.79
N SER A 165 -14.67 -1.48 31.69
CA SER A 165 -14.17 -0.64 32.75
C SER A 165 -15.10 -0.65 33.97
N ASP A 166 -16.43 -0.68 33.79
CA ASP A 166 -17.42 -0.79 34.89
C ASP A 166 -17.25 -2.10 35.67
N LYS A 167 -16.95 -3.21 34.97
CA LYS A 167 -16.65 -4.49 35.62
C LYS A 167 -15.38 -4.41 36.46
N VAL A 168 -14.31 -3.81 35.93
CA VAL A 168 -13.04 -3.65 36.66
C VAL A 168 -13.21 -2.75 37.88
N TRP A 169 -13.94 -1.64 37.74
CA TRP A 169 -14.23 -0.73 38.84
C TRP A 169 -15.10 -1.34 39.92
N MET A 170 -16.13 -2.10 39.54
CA MET A 170 -16.95 -2.84 40.49
C MET A 170 -16.12 -3.84 41.30
N GLN A 171 -15.18 -4.55 40.65
CA GLN A 171 -14.31 -5.52 41.32
C GLN A 171 -13.28 -4.87 42.24
N ALA A 172 -12.72 -3.71 41.85
CA ALA A 172 -11.66 -3.04 42.60
C ALA A 172 -12.17 -2.10 43.71
N PHE A 173 -13.32 -1.47 43.50
CA PHE A 173 -13.83 -0.38 44.34
C PHE A 173 -15.28 -0.55 44.80
N GLY A 174 -16.02 -1.54 44.29
CA GLY A 174 -17.42 -1.76 44.66
C GLY A 174 -18.41 -0.74 44.09
N THR A 175 -17.98 0.09 43.13
CA THR A 175 -18.82 1.08 42.45
C THR A 175 -18.48 1.15 40.96
N THR A 176 -19.45 1.54 40.13
CA THR A 176 -19.20 1.91 38.73
C THR A 176 -19.01 3.41 38.54
N GLU A 177 -19.32 4.21 39.56
CA GLU A 177 -19.21 5.66 39.51
C GLU A 177 -17.74 6.07 39.58
N ARG A 178 -17.27 6.78 38.55
CA ARG A 178 -15.85 7.13 38.41
C ARG A 178 -15.54 8.36 39.22
N TRP A 179 -14.41 8.32 39.91
CA TRP A 179 -13.91 9.47 40.68
C TRP A 179 -14.92 9.93 41.74
N SER A 180 -15.80 9.03 42.18
CA SER A 180 -16.80 9.31 43.21
C SER A 180 -16.15 9.39 44.59
N ARG A 181 -16.93 9.85 45.57
CA ARG A 181 -16.50 9.86 46.98
C ARG A 181 -16.28 8.46 47.56
N ASP A 182 -16.85 7.44 46.91
CA ASP A 182 -16.73 6.04 47.32
C ASP A 182 -15.34 5.47 47.03
N VAL A 183 -14.56 6.11 46.15
CA VAL A 183 -13.16 5.77 45.88
C VAL A 183 -12.25 6.71 46.68
N PRO A 184 -11.61 6.23 47.76
CA PRO A 184 -10.75 7.06 48.58
C PRO A 184 -9.57 7.63 47.77
N LEU A 185 -9.18 8.87 48.07
CA LEU A 185 -8.09 9.57 47.36
C LEU A 185 -6.75 8.81 47.39
N ASN A 186 -6.51 7.95 48.38
CA ASN A 186 -5.33 7.09 48.45
C ASN A 186 -5.36 5.87 47.53
N LYS A 187 -6.34 5.79 46.61
CA LYS A 187 -6.45 4.75 45.58
C LYS A 187 -6.65 5.33 44.18
N TRP A 188 -6.52 6.64 44.00
CA TRP A 188 -6.79 7.27 42.70
C TRP A 188 -5.71 6.95 41.67
N GLY A 189 -4.45 6.76 42.08
CA GLY A 189 -3.40 6.21 41.23
C GLY A 189 -3.74 4.80 40.76
N ILE A 190 -4.22 3.94 41.67
CA ILE A 190 -4.68 2.58 41.34
C ILE A 190 -5.88 2.65 40.37
N ALA A 191 -6.82 3.56 40.59
CA ALA A 191 -8.00 3.74 39.76
C ALA A 191 -7.64 4.16 38.32
N LEU A 192 -6.70 5.10 38.16
CA LEU A 192 -6.18 5.51 36.85
C LEU A 192 -5.50 4.33 36.14
N LYS A 193 -4.62 3.62 36.86
CA LYS A 193 -3.90 2.45 36.32
C LYS A 193 -4.86 1.38 35.79
N LEU A 194 -5.88 1.05 36.59
CA LEU A 194 -6.87 0.03 36.22
C LEU A 194 -7.74 0.48 35.04
N ASP A 195 -8.12 1.76 34.97
CA ASP A 195 -8.92 2.28 33.85
C ASP A 195 -8.14 2.21 32.53
N ASP A 196 -6.88 2.64 32.53
CA ASP A 196 -5.98 2.57 31.38
C ASP A 196 -5.79 1.11 30.93
N GLN A 197 -5.35 0.23 31.84
CA GLN A 197 -5.04 -1.17 31.51
C GLN A 197 -6.27 -1.96 31.04
N SER A 198 -7.45 -1.68 31.60
CA SER A 198 -8.70 -2.31 31.18
C SER A 198 -9.10 -1.95 29.75
N SER A 199 -8.70 -0.77 29.29
CA SER A 199 -9.07 -0.26 27.97
C SER A 199 -8.21 -0.83 26.83
N TYR A 200 -6.97 -1.25 27.10
CA TYR A 200 -6.01 -1.68 26.08
C TYR A 200 -6.54 -2.80 25.18
N ALA A 201 -7.04 -3.88 25.77
CA ALA A 201 -7.56 -5.02 25.01
C ALA A 201 -8.84 -4.68 24.22
N VAL A 202 -9.64 -3.72 24.70
CA VAL A 202 -10.82 -3.23 23.99
C VAL A 202 -10.38 -2.47 22.74
N TYR A 203 -9.46 -1.51 22.88
CA TYR A 203 -8.91 -0.77 21.75
C TYR A 203 -8.26 -1.69 20.71
N ASP A 204 -7.42 -2.64 21.15
CA ASP A 204 -6.75 -3.60 20.26
C ASP A 204 -7.74 -4.43 19.44
N ARG A 205 -8.84 -4.87 20.07
CA ARG A 205 -9.87 -5.66 19.39
C ARG A 205 -10.67 -4.85 18.38
N HIS A 206 -11.05 -3.61 18.71
CA HIS A 206 -11.85 -2.77 17.83
C HIS A 206 -11.04 -2.24 16.65
N PHE A 207 -9.86 -1.66 16.91
CA PHE A 207 -8.96 -1.20 15.85
C PHE A 207 -8.39 -2.35 15.03
N GLY A 208 -8.06 -3.49 15.67
CA GLY A 208 -7.62 -4.70 14.97
C GLY A 208 -8.64 -5.17 13.93
N ARG A 209 -9.91 -5.35 14.32
CA ARG A 209 -10.99 -5.73 13.38
C ARG A 209 -11.19 -4.72 12.26
N LEU A 210 -11.12 -3.42 12.57
CA LEU A 210 -11.25 -2.35 11.58
C LEU A 210 -10.10 -2.41 10.56
N TRP A 211 -8.86 -2.55 11.02
CA TRP A 211 -7.69 -2.63 10.17
C TRP A 211 -7.64 -3.92 9.35
N ASP A 212 -8.04 -5.06 9.92
CA ASP A 212 -8.18 -6.33 9.19
C ASP A 212 -9.23 -6.20 8.08
N THR A 213 -10.30 -5.43 8.29
CA THR A 213 -11.29 -5.12 7.25
C THR A 213 -10.64 -4.33 6.11
N TRP A 214 -9.84 -3.31 6.41
CA TRP A 214 -9.15 -2.52 5.38
C TRP A 214 -8.09 -3.33 4.62
N GLU A 215 -7.36 -4.21 5.29
CA GLU A 215 -6.42 -5.13 4.62
C GLU A 215 -7.15 -6.09 3.66
N ASN A 216 -8.30 -6.63 4.07
CA ASN A 216 -9.12 -7.46 3.20
C ASN A 216 -9.69 -6.68 2.00
N GLN A 217 -10.12 -5.42 2.21
CA GLN A 217 -10.52 -4.53 1.12
C GLN A 217 -9.37 -4.30 0.13
N GLN A 218 -8.15 -4.09 0.64
CA GLN A 218 -6.96 -3.91 -0.18
C GLN A 218 -6.65 -5.19 -0.99
N ALA A 219 -6.74 -6.37 -0.39
CA ALA A 219 -6.51 -7.65 -1.08
C ALA A 219 -7.48 -7.86 -2.25
N VAL A 220 -8.75 -7.45 -2.12
CA VAL A 220 -9.73 -7.48 -3.23
C VAL A 220 -9.31 -6.56 -4.37
N GLN A 221 -8.84 -5.34 -4.04
CA GLN A 221 -8.35 -4.40 -5.06
C GLN A 221 -7.10 -4.92 -5.76
N GLU A 222 -6.17 -5.54 -5.01
CA GLU A 222 -4.97 -6.18 -5.55
C GLU A 222 -5.31 -7.34 -6.50
N ALA A 223 -6.27 -8.20 -6.14
CA ALA A 223 -6.71 -9.31 -6.98
C ALA A 223 -7.30 -8.83 -8.33
N GLY A 224 -7.98 -7.66 -8.32
CA GLY A 224 -8.42 -6.99 -9.55
C GLY A 224 -7.27 -6.59 -10.48
N GLY A 225 -6.03 -6.56 -9.98
CA GLY A 225 -4.81 -6.26 -10.71
C GLY A 225 -4.50 -7.18 -11.87
N LEU A 226 -5.10 -8.38 -11.93
CA LEU A 226 -4.90 -9.31 -13.05
C LEU A 226 -5.45 -8.75 -14.36
N LEU A 227 -6.62 -8.11 -14.29
CA LEU A 227 -7.25 -7.43 -15.43
C LEU A 227 -6.89 -5.95 -15.49
N MET A 228 -6.63 -5.34 -14.33
CA MET A 228 -6.38 -3.91 -14.19
C MET A 228 -5.01 -3.66 -13.53
N PRO A 229 -3.88 -3.83 -14.25
CA PRO A 229 -2.52 -3.80 -13.70
C PRO A 229 -2.19 -2.57 -12.84
N LEU A 230 -2.90 -1.45 -13.02
CA LEU A 230 -2.72 -0.25 -12.19
C LEU A 230 -2.91 -0.55 -10.70
N LEU A 231 -3.85 -1.43 -10.35
CA LEU A 231 -4.17 -1.72 -8.95
C LEU A 231 -3.01 -2.45 -8.26
N ALA A 232 -2.41 -3.42 -8.95
CA ALA A 232 -1.26 -4.17 -8.41
C ALA A 232 0.00 -3.31 -8.31
N ILE A 233 0.33 -2.50 -9.34
CA ILE A 233 1.51 -1.61 -9.25
C ILE A 233 1.34 -0.53 -8.19
N ARG A 234 0.12 -0.03 -7.97
CA ARG A 234 -0.13 0.99 -6.95
C ARG A 234 0.22 0.43 -5.58
N THR A 235 -0.29 -0.75 -5.24
CA THR A 235 -0.02 -1.41 -3.96
C THR A 235 1.45 -1.76 -3.79
N PHE A 236 2.05 -2.40 -4.79
CA PHE A 236 3.47 -2.76 -4.75
C PHE A 236 4.36 -1.50 -4.61
N SER A 237 4.05 -0.43 -5.35
CA SER A 237 4.80 0.83 -5.29
C SER A 237 4.68 1.50 -3.92
N THR A 238 3.51 1.51 -3.29
CA THR A 238 3.33 2.11 -1.95
C THR A 238 4.00 1.28 -0.86
N ALA A 239 4.01 -0.05 -0.99
CA ALA A 239 4.71 -0.95 -0.07
C ALA A 239 6.23 -0.76 -0.13
N MET A 240 6.82 -0.69 -1.33
CA MET A 240 8.25 -0.42 -1.49
C MET A 240 8.63 0.97 -0.96
N ALA A 241 7.76 1.96 -1.16
CA ALA A 241 7.95 3.31 -0.64
C ALA A 241 7.68 3.45 0.87
N GLY A 242 7.16 2.43 1.56
CA GLY A 242 6.81 2.49 2.99
C GLY A 242 5.65 3.43 3.31
N THR A 243 4.76 3.67 2.34
CA THR A 243 3.64 4.63 2.44
C THR A 243 2.28 3.97 2.33
N ASP A 244 2.24 2.64 2.42
CA ASP A 244 1.01 1.87 2.42
C ASP A 244 0.37 1.79 3.81
N PHE A 245 -0.82 1.19 3.86
CA PHE A 245 -1.55 1.04 5.09
C PHE A 245 -0.87 0.07 6.07
N VAL A 246 -0.16 -0.95 5.57
CA VAL A 246 0.49 -1.96 6.43
C VAL A 246 1.66 -1.36 7.21
N HIS A 247 2.48 -0.49 6.59
CA HIS A 247 3.51 0.27 7.31
C HIS A 247 2.89 1.25 8.31
N HIS A 248 1.75 1.89 7.96
CA HIS A 248 1.04 2.75 8.90
C HIS A 248 0.55 1.98 10.14
N ARG A 249 -0.06 0.80 9.95
CA ARG A 249 -0.50 -0.08 11.04
C ARG A 249 0.66 -0.49 11.94
N ASP A 250 1.81 -0.86 11.36
CA ASP A 250 3.01 -1.24 12.12
C ASP A 250 3.51 -0.09 13.00
N PHE A 251 3.67 1.10 12.42
CA PHE A 251 4.07 2.31 13.14
C PHE A 251 3.08 2.66 14.26
N THR A 252 1.78 2.70 13.96
CA THR A 252 0.75 3.04 14.96
C THR A 252 0.72 2.02 16.09
N THR A 253 0.92 0.74 15.79
CA THR A 253 1.02 -0.31 16.82
C THR A 253 2.28 -0.12 17.68
N ALA A 254 3.41 0.22 17.09
CA ALA A 254 4.65 0.51 17.82
C ALA A 254 4.50 1.75 18.72
N ALA A 255 3.90 2.82 18.20
CA ALA A 255 3.61 4.04 18.95
C ALA A 255 2.63 3.78 20.11
N GLU A 256 1.60 2.97 19.89
CA GLU A 256 0.66 2.59 20.95
C GLU A 256 1.33 1.76 22.05
N ARG A 257 2.19 0.80 21.69
CA ARG A 257 2.97 0.06 22.69
C ARG A 257 3.85 1.00 23.53
N HIS A 258 4.48 1.98 22.89
CA HIS A 258 5.28 2.97 23.60
C HIS A 258 4.42 3.86 24.51
N ARG A 259 3.25 4.31 24.05
CA ARG A 259 2.30 5.09 24.84
C ARG A 259 1.88 4.34 26.12
N ARG A 260 1.66 3.02 26.03
CA ARG A 260 1.33 2.18 27.19
C ARG A 260 2.47 2.13 28.21
N VAL A 261 3.72 2.04 27.76
CA VAL A 261 4.89 2.12 28.66
C VAL A 261 4.91 3.44 29.42
N ILE A 262 4.65 4.56 28.75
CA ILE A 262 4.56 5.88 29.42
C ILE A 262 3.43 5.87 30.45
N GLN A 263 2.23 5.39 30.07
CA GLN A 263 1.09 5.32 30.99
C GLN A 263 1.36 4.43 32.20
N ASP A 264 1.98 3.27 32.02
CA ASP A 264 2.32 2.36 33.10
C ASP A 264 3.35 2.99 34.06
N ILE A 265 4.37 3.68 33.54
CA ILE A 265 5.37 4.40 34.36
C ILE A 265 4.70 5.50 35.20
N VAL A 266 3.88 6.35 34.57
CA VAL A 266 3.21 7.47 35.24
C VAL A 266 2.18 6.96 36.25
N SER A 267 1.39 5.95 35.89
CA SER A 267 0.38 5.38 36.78
C SER A 267 1.01 4.69 37.97
N GLN A 268 2.11 3.95 37.78
CA GLN A 268 2.86 3.33 38.87
C GLN A 268 3.42 4.38 39.84
N ASP A 269 3.94 5.50 39.33
CA ASP A 269 4.45 6.59 40.15
C ASP A 269 3.36 7.24 41.01
N LEU A 270 2.16 7.44 40.47
CA LEU A 270 1.01 7.94 41.24
C LEU A 270 0.61 6.97 42.36
N VAL A 271 0.64 5.66 42.10
CA VAL A 271 0.36 4.64 43.12
C VAL A 271 1.42 4.65 44.23
N GLU A 272 2.69 4.85 43.89
CA GLU A 272 3.80 4.80 44.84
C GLU A 272 3.95 6.09 45.66
N HIS A 273 3.65 7.25 45.08
CA HIS A 273 3.99 8.54 45.68
C HIS A 273 2.81 9.46 45.94
N ALA A 274 1.73 9.41 45.14
CA ALA A 274 0.55 10.27 45.35
C ALA A 274 -0.49 9.61 46.25
N ASP A 275 -0.78 8.32 46.03
CA ASP A 275 -1.75 7.56 46.83
C ASP A 275 -1.42 7.55 48.34
N PRO A 276 -0.16 7.36 48.80
CA PRO A 276 0.17 7.41 50.22
C PRO A 276 -0.08 8.76 50.90
N LEU A 277 -0.21 9.86 50.15
CA LEU A 277 -0.45 11.21 50.70
C LEU A 277 -1.92 11.45 51.08
N GLY A 278 -2.84 10.54 50.76
CA GLY A 278 -4.24 10.62 51.14
C GLY A 278 -4.91 11.92 50.69
N HIS A 279 -5.28 12.80 51.62
CA HIS A 279 -5.91 14.09 51.31
C HIS A 279 -5.01 15.05 50.52
N GLN A 280 -3.69 14.83 50.53
CA GLN A 280 -2.71 15.59 49.76
C GLN A 280 -2.35 14.92 48.42
N HIS A 281 -3.14 13.95 47.94
CA HIS A 281 -2.89 13.25 46.67
C HIS A 281 -2.58 14.22 45.51
N PHE A 282 -3.40 15.27 45.34
CA PHE A 282 -3.21 16.26 44.28
C PHE A 282 -2.09 17.29 44.54
N ALA A 283 -1.48 17.28 45.72
CA ALA A 283 -0.31 18.10 46.01
C ALA A 283 0.99 17.43 45.51
N TYR A 284 0.93 16.15 45.14
CA TYR A 284 2.08 15.45 44.58
C TYR A 284 2.50 16.08 43.26
N GLN A 285 3.81 16.33 43.14
CA GLN A 285 4.44 16.77 41.91
C GLN A 285 5.57 15.81 41.59
N ALA A 286 5.51 15.21 40.41
CA ALA A 286 6.56 14.31 39.95
C ALA A 286 7.89 15.04 39.80
N SER A 287 8.96 14.45 40.34
CA SER A 287 10.30 14.98 40.17
C SER A 287 10.84 14.74 38.75
N PRO A 288 11.86 15.49 38.29
CA PRO A 288 12.53 15.24 37.01
C PRO A 288 13.03 13.80 36.83
N SER A 289 13.31 13.08 37.93
CA SER A 289 13.79 11.70 37.89
C SER A 289 12.74 10.70 37.34
N LEU A 290 11.44 10.97 37.51
CA LEU A 290 10.38 10.16 36.90
C LEU A 290 10.45 10.25 35.38
N TRP A 291 10.51 11.47 34.86
CA TRP A 291 10.50 11.74 33.42
C TRP A 291 11.75 11.18 32.74
N ALA A 292 12.89 11.16 33.45
CA ALA A 292 14.11 10.50 32.99
C ALA A 292 14.01 8.97 32.86
N ARG A 293 13.01 8.32 33.49
CA ARG A 293 12.75 6.88 33.33
C ARG A 293 11.96 6.55 32.07
N VAL A 294 11.31 7.54 31.45
CA VAL A 294 10.56 7.33 30.21
C VAL A 294 11.57 7.06 29.09
N PRO A 295 11.57 5.88 28.46
CA PRO A 295 12.49 5.59 27.37
C PRO A 295 12.21 6.51 26.17
N ALA A 296 13.22 6.80 25.35
CA ALA A 296 12.99 7.45 24.08
C ALA A 296 12.17 6.55 23.15
N PHE A 297 11.33 7.14 22.29
CA PHE A 297 10.65 6.39 21.26
C PHE A 297 11.60 6.12 20.09
N GLU A 298 12.04 4.88 19.97
CA GLU A 298 12.89 4.43 18.87
C GLU A 298 12.08 3.52 17.92
N TYR A 299 11.66 4.07 16.78
CA TYR A 299 10.98 3.30 15.74
C TYR A 299 11.96 2.88 14.64
N HIS A 300 12.05 1.57 14.42
CA HIS A 300 12.81 1.00 13.32
C HIS A 300 11.81 0.59 12.24
N ALA A 301 11.87 1.25 11.09
CA ALA A 301 11.00 0.92 9.97
C ALA A 301 11.24 -0.54 9.52
N PRO A 302 10.20 -1.30 9.13
CA PRO A 302 10.36 -2.64 8.60
C PRO A 302 11.34 -2.67 7.42
N SER A 303 12.06 -3.77 7.25
CA SER A 303 13.01 -3.93 6.15
C SER A 303 12.30 -4.17 4.81
N VAL A 304 13.05 -4.04 3.72
CA VAL A 304 12.64 -4.40 2.35
C VAL A 304 12.17 -5.84 2.26
N GLY A 305 12.77 -6.77 3.02
CA GLY A 305 12.36 -8.16 3.06
C GLY A 305 10.95 -8.33 3.61
N TRP A 306 10.60 -7.57 4.66
CA TRP A 306 9.25 -7.53 5.19
C TRP A 306 8.26 -6.92 4.17
N ALA A 307 8.65 -5.83 3.52
CA ALA A 307 7.82 -5.17 2.50
C ALA A 307 7.58 -6.08 1.29
N LEU A 308 8.58 -6.83 0.84
CA LEU A 308 8.46 -7.82 -0.25
C LEU A 308 7.58 -9.01 0.16
N ALA A 309 7.72 -9.51 1.39
CA ALA A 309 6.86 -10.58 1.89
C ALA A 309 5.38 -10.17 1.91
N ARG A 310 5.10 -8.92 2.32
CA ARG A 310 3.73 -8.37 2.37
C ARG A 310 3.17 -7.99 1.00
N SER A 311 4.02 -7.59 0.05
CA SER A 311 3.61 -7.21 -1.31
C SER A 311 3.82 -8.31 -2.36
N GLY A 312 4.18 -9.53 -1.94
CA GLY A 312 4.46 -10.65 -2.83
C GLY A 312 3.28 -11.04 -3.71
N ALA A 313 2.05 -10.94 -3.19
CA ALA A 313 0.83 -11.16 -3.98
C ALA A 313 0.70 -10.13 -5.12
N SER A 314 0.90 -8.85 -4.82
CA SER A 314 0.89 -7.78 -5.83
C SER A 314 1.96 -8.01 -6.92
N LEU A 315 3.16 -8.42 -6.54
CA LEU A 315 4.21 -8.74 -7.51
C LEU A 315 3.85 -9.97 -8.36
N ALA A 316 3.29 -11.01 -7.76
CA ALA A 316 2.82 -12.19 -8.48
C ALA A 316 1.71 -11.85 -9.48
N VAL A 317 0.78 -10.97 -9.09
CA VAL A 317 -0.26 -10.45 -9.99
C VAL A 317 0.35 -9.66 -11.15
N LEU A 318 1.34 -8.79 -10.91
CA LEU A 318 2.03 -8.09 -12.01
C LEU A 318 2.70 -9.05 -12.99
N CYS A 319 3.39 -10.07 -12.48
CA CYS A 319 4.01 -11.11 -13.30
C CYS A 319 2.96 -11.89 -14.10
N ALA A 320 1.84 -12.28 -13.47
CA ALA A 320 0.74 -12.97 -14.14
C ALA A 320 0.11 -12.10 -15.24
N SER A 321 -0.15 -10.82 -14.96
CA SER A 321 -0.67 -9.85 -15.94
C SER A 321 0.29 -9.66 -17.12
N LEU A 322 1.61 -9.66 -16.86
CA LEU A 322 2.62 -9.61 -17.93
C LEU A 322 2.57 -10.87 -18.80
N LEU A 323 2.50 -12.05 -18.20
CA LEU A 323 2.39 -13.31 -18.95
C LEU A 323 1.12 -13.34 -19.81
N LEU A 324 -0.02 -12.88 -19.27
CA LEU A 324 -1.27 -12.77 -20.02
C LEU A 324 -1.16 -11.77 -21.17
N ALA A 325 -0.54 -10.61 -20.96
CA ALA A 325 -0.31 -9.61 -22.00
C ALA A 325 0.61 -10.14 -23.12
N VAL A 326 1.69 -10.84 -22.76
CA VAL A 326 2.59 -11.51 -23.71
C VAL A 326 1.84 -12.57 -24.49
N ALA A 327 1.06 -13.43 -23.83
CA ALA A 327 0.27 -14.48 -24.49
C ALA A 327 -0.77 -13.88 -25.46
N PHE A 328 -1.45 -12.80 -25.06
CA PHE A 328 -2.37 -12.07 -25.92
C PHE A 328 -1.66 -11.48 -27.16
N ALA A 329 -0.55 -10.78 -26.97
CA ALA A 329 0.22 -10.20 -28.06
C ALA A 329 0.76 -11.27 -29.01
N TRP A 330 1.26 -12.36 -28.46
CA TRP A 330 1.73 -13.53 -29.21
C TRP A 330 0.60 -14.11 -30.08
N ALA A 331 -0.58 -14.36 -29.50
CA ALA A 331 -1.73 -14.90 -30.25
C ALA A 331 -2.28 -13.92 -31.29
N ALA A 332 -2.20 -12.61 -31.05
CA ALA A 332 -2.62 -11.59 -32.02
C ALA A 332 -1.65 -11.50 -33.22
N VAL A 333 -0.34 -11.62 -32.97
CA VAL A 333 0.70 -11.53 -34.00
C VAL A 333 0.87 -12.86 -34.76
N ALA A 334 0.73 -14.01 -34.11
CA ALA A 334 0.81 -15.32 -34.76
C ALA A 334 -0.27 -15.54 -35.83
N ARG A 335 -1.39 -14.79 -35.75
CA ARG A 335 -2.46 -14.82 -36.75
C ARG A 335 -2.14 -14.04 -38.03
N GLN A 336 -1.05 -13.27 -38.08
CA GLN A 336 -0.65 -12.54 -39.28
C GLN A 336 -0.11 -13.52 -40.33
N ARG A 337 -0.62 -13.45 -41.55
CA ARG A 337 -0.17 -14.28 -42.68
C ARG A 337 0.32 -13.39 -43.83
N ALA A 338 1.35 -13.84 -44.53
CA ALA A 338 1.67 -13.36 -45.87
C ALA A 338 0.62 -13.92 -46.82
N LEU A 339 -0.51 -13.24 -46.99
CA LEU A 339 -1.39 -13.45 -48.14
C LEU A 339 -1.10 -12.32 -49.10
#